data_AF-A0A441UQK2-F1
#
_entry.id   AF-A0A441UQK2-F1
#
_cell.length_a   1.000
_cell.length_b   1.000
_cell.length_c   1.000
_cell.angle_alpha   90.00
_cell.angle_beta   90.00
_cell.angle_gamma   90.00
#
_symmetry.space_group_name_H-M   'P 1'
#
loop_
_entity.id
_entity.type
_entity.pdbx_description
1 polymer ?
#
loop_
_entity_poly.entity_id
_entity_poly.type
_entity_poly.pdbx_seq_one_letter_code
_entity_poly.pdbx_strand_id
1 'polypeptide(L)'
;MLGELRGRDGFFAGAKAREEREAAERAAVAIGPNIVRTAEFENRAAQAYRGDVEKQMRADAVEVRDVSEQAKTALGKVATAKDDRERAEAFKALSADHEVNQSITAFRKSVEARFGEEGAREIARVTASGRSFEHPSVSKSEQGRMDEVAKLYSAARSGEVAHRQQAETERETGRETQGARLKL
;
A
#
# COMPACT_ATOMS: atom_id res chain seq x y z
N MET A 1 45.74 4.90 11.63
CA MET A 1 45.90 5.08 13.09
C MET A 1 45.00 6.23 13.51
N LEU A 2 44.16 6.03 14.52
CA LEU A 2 43.48 7.15 15.20
C LEU A 2 44.57 7.93 15.97
N GLY A 3 44.57 9.26 15.87
CA GLY A 3 45.65 10.11 16.39
C GLY A 3 45.83 10.06 17.91
N GLU A 4 46.80 10.81 18.44
CA GLU A 4 47.02 10.91 19.88
C GLU A 4 45.79 11.42 20.62
N LEU A 5 45.48 10.80 21.77
CA LEU A 5 44.38 11.24 22.63
C LEU A 5 44.70 12.61 23.22
N ARG A 6 43.67 13.46 23.29
CA ARG A 6 43.76 14.79 23.90
C ARG A 6 44.09 14.69 25.39
N GLY A 7 44.73 15.73 25.94
CA GLY A 7 45.15 15.78 27.35
C GLY A 7 46.54 15.21 27.57
N ARG A 8 47.02 15.19 28.82
CA ARG A 8 48.33 14.64 29.20
C ARG A 8 48.25 14.01 30.58
N ASP A 9 48.97 12.90 30.75
CA ASP A 9 49.16 12.25 32.04
C ASP A 9 50.58 12.49 32.60
N GLY A 10 50.76 12.11 33.85
CA GLY A 10 52.05 12.15 34.53
C GLY A 10 52.15 13.23 35.60
N PHE A 11 53.22 13.16 36.39
CA PHE A 11 53.41 13.96 37.60
C PHE A 11 53.32 15.48 37.34
N PHE A 12 53.80 15.94 36.19
CA PHE A 12 53.81 17.36 35.80
C PHE A 12 52.55 17.83 35.05
N ALA A 13 51.59 16.94 34.77
CA ALA A 13 50.34 17.32 34.13
C ALA A 13 49.39 18.01 35.14
N GLY A 14 48.91 19.21 34.80
CA GLY A 14 47.91 19.92 35.58
C GLY A 14 46.54 19.24 35.57
N ALA A 15 45.70 19.51 36.57
CA ALA A 15 44.41 18.83 36.78
C ALA A 15 43.51 18.80 35.51
N LYS A 16 43.38 19.94 34.82
CA LYS A 16 42.61 20.03 33.56
C LYS A 16 43.15 19.12 32.46
N ALA A 17 44.47 18.98 32.35
CA ALA A 17 45.08 18.14 31.32
C ALA A 17 44.87 16.64 31.56
N ARG A 18 44.80 16.23 32.83
CA ARG A 18 44.47 14.86 33.24
C ARG A 18 42.98 14.56 33.03
N GLU A 19 42.10 15.49 33.39
CA GLU A 19 40.66 15.36 33.13
C GLU A 19 40.35 15.24 31.62
N GLU A 20 41.00 16.06 30.79
CA GLU A 20 40.89 15.95 29.32
C GLU A 20 41.37 14.58 28.80
N ARG A 21 42.39 13.99 29.43
CA ARG A 21 42.93 12.68 29.06
C ARG A 21 41.99 11.55 29.45
N GLU A 22 41.50 11.53 30.69
CA GLU A 22 40.51 10.54 31.14
C GLU A 22 39.22 10.59 30.30
N ALA A 23 38.76 11.80 29.93
CA ALA A 23 37.61 11.96 29.05
C ALA A 23 37.89 11.41 27.64
N ALA A 24 39.09 11.66 27.09
CA ALA A 24 39.49 11.15 25.78
C ALA A 24 39.61 9.62 25.77
N GLU A 25 40.11 9.01 26.84
CA GLU A 25 40.18 7.55 26.98
C GLU A 25 38.79 6.91 27.03
N ARG A 26 37.88 7.45 27.84
CA ARG A 26 36.48 6.99 27.89
C ARG A 26 35.81 7.10 26.53
N ALA A 27 36.01 8.20 25.82
CA ALA A 27 35.48 8.39 24.48
C ALA A 27 36.10 7.40 23.48
N ALA A 28 37.41 7.19 23.53
CA ALA A 28 38.13 6.28 22.63
C ALA A 28 37.64 4.83 22.74
N VAL A 29 37.37 4.35 23.95
CA VAL A 29 36.79 3.01 24.17
C VAL A 29 35.40 2.88 23.53
N ALA A 30 34.61 3.95 23.50
CA ALA A 30 33.29 3.96 22.89
C ALA A 30 33.33 4.04 21.34
N ILE A 31 34.44 4.44 20.72
CA ILE A 31 34.55 4.61 19.27
C ILE A 31 34.33 3.27 18.55
N GLY A 32 35.01 2.21 18.95
CA GLY A 32 34.91 0.90 18.29
C GLY A 32 33.47 0.37 18.24
N PRO A 33 32.78 0.21 19.40
CA PRO A 33 31.40 -0.22 19.45
C PRO A 33 30.42 0.70 18.69
N ASN A 34 30.64 2.01 18.72
CA ASN A 34 29.79 2.96 17.99
C ASN A 34 29.98 2.82 16.48
N ILE A 35 31.20 2.63 15.98
CA ILE A 35 31.46 2.39 14.55
C ILE A 35 30.77 1.11 14.09
N VAL A 36 30.90 0.01 14.85
CA VAL A 36 30.24 -1.26 14.52
C VAL A 36 28.73 -1.08 14.45
N ARG A 37 28.15 -0.42 15.46
CA ARG A 37 26.70 -0.17 15.51
C ARG A 37 26.24 0.70 14.33
N THR A 38 26.97 1.75 13.99
CA THR A 38 26.66 2.58 12.81
C THR A 38 26.71 1.76 11.53
N ALA A 39 27.77 0.95 11.35
CA ALA A 39 27.89 0.08 10.18
C ALA A 39 26.75 -0.95 10.10
N GLU A 40 26.30 -1.51 11.23
CA GLU A 40 25.14 -2.41 11.28
C GLU A 40 23.83 -1.71 10.92
N PHE A 41 23.64 -0.45 11.34
CA PHE A 41 22.46 0.33 10.95
C PHE A 41 22.48 0.67 9.47
N GLU A 42 23.62 1.11 8.94
CA GLU A 42 23.80 1.40 7.52
C GLU A 42 23.58 0.15 6.67
N ASN A 43 24.10 -1.00 7.10
CA ASN A 43 23.91 -2.27 6.39
C ASN A 43 22.44 -2.69 6.39
N ARG A 44 21.75 -2.61 7.53
CA ARG A 44 20.30 -2.89 7.61
C ARG A 44 19.49 -1.95 6.73
N ALA A 45 19.80 -0.66 6.72
CA ALA A 45 19.14 0.32 5.86
C ALA A 45 19.37 0.00 4.37
N ALA A 46 20.61 -0.33 3.98
CA ALA A 46 20.93 -0.72 2.61
C ALA A 46 20.23 -2.02 2.18
N GLN A 47 20.13 -3.02 3.07
CA GLN A 47 19.40 -4.26 2.81
C GLN A 47 17.90 -4.00 2.67
N ALA A 48 17.30 -3.21 3.56
CA ALA A 48 15.90 -2.84 3.48
C ALA A 48 15.59 -2.11 2.15
N TYR A 49 16.40 -1.12 1.80
CA TYR A 49 16.27 -0.39 0.54
C TYR A 49 16.36 -1.31 -0.68
N ARG A 50 17.35 -2.23 -0.72
CA ARG A 50 17.44 -3.21 -1.81
C ARG A 50 16.21 -4.12 -1.87
N GLY A 51 15.74 -4.59 -0.72
CA GLY A 51 14.52 -5.39 -0.63
C GLY A 51 13.29 -4.66 -1.16
N ASP A 52 13.14 -3.37 -0.84
CA ASP A 52 12.05 -2.53 -1.32
C ASP A 52 12.14 -2.31 -2.84
N VAL A 53 13.34 -2.03 -3.37
CA VAL A 53 13.56 -1.90 -4.82
C VAL A 53 13.24 -3.21 -5.54
N GLU A 54 13.72 -4.35 -5.05
CA GLU A 54 13.43 -5.66 -5.65
C GLU A 54 11.94 -6.02 -5.57
N LYS A 55 11.25 -5.61 -4.50
CA LYS A 55 9.80 -5.77 -4.37
C LYS A 55 9.07 -4.92 -5.39
N GLN A 56 9.48 -3.66 -5.55
CA GLN A 56 8.89 -2.75 -6.53
C GLN A 56 9.14 -3.23 -7.96
N MET A 57 10.36 -3.64 -8.29
CA MET A 57 10.68 -4.22 -9.61
C MET A 57 9.84 -5.46 -9.92
N ARG A 58 9.62 -6.33 -8.93
CA ARG A 58 8.74 -7.50 -9.08
C ARG A 58 7.29 -7.09 -9.31
N ALA A 59 6.80 -6.06 -8.60
CA ALA A 59 5.44 -5.54 -8.78
C ALA A 59 5.27 -4.90 -10.16
N ASP A 60 6.23 -4.08 -10.60
CA ASP A 60 6.20 -3.42 -11.91
C ASP A 60 6.26 -4.41 -13.07
N ALA A 61 6.93 -5.56 -12.88
CA ALA A 61 6.94 -6.66 -13.83
C ALA A 61 5.61 -7.42 -13.93
N VAL A 62 4.66 -7.21 -13.02
CA VAL A 62 3.33 -7.83 -13.11
C VAL A 62 2.54 -7.14 -14.21
N GLU A 63 2.14 -7.91 -15.22
CA GLU A 63 1.18 -7.47 -16.21
C GLU A 63 -0.23 -7.42 -15.63
N VAL A 64 -0.94 -6.30 -15.85
CA VAL A 64 -2.37 -6.22 -15.55
C VAL A 64 -3.13 -7.03 -16.59
N ARG A 65 -3.80 -8.09 -16.14
CA ARG A 65 -4.64 -8.93 -16.99
C ARG A 65 -5.80 -8.12 -17.52
N ASP A 66 -6.21 -8.35 -18.76
CA ASP A 66 -7.47 -7.78 -19.24
C ASP A 66 -8.66 -8.57 -18.65
N VAL A 67 -9.84 -7.94 -18.65
CA VAL A 67 -11.13 -8.57 -18.33
C VAL A 67 -11.80 -9.06 -19.61
N SER A 68 -12.64 -10.08 -19.50
CA SER A 68 -13.47 -10.53 -20.64
C SER A 68 -14.43 -9.42 -21.09
N GLU A 69 -14.85 -9.42 -22.35
CA GLU A 69 -15.80 -8.42 -22.88
C GLU A 69 -17.16 -8.43 -22.13
N GLN A 70 -17.58 -9.61 -21.67
CA GLN A 70 -18.75 -9.75 -20.80
C GLN A 70 -18.53 -9.06 -19.45
N ALA A 71 -17.34 -9.22 -18.85
CA ALA A 71 -16.98 -8.54 -17.61
C ALA A 71 -16.84 -7.02 -17.80
N LYS A 72 -16.29 -6.54 -18.92
CA LYS A 72 -16.27 -5.10 -19.27
C LYS A 72 -17.68 -4.54 -19.33
N THR A 73 -18.58 -5.24 -20.01
CA THR A 73 -19.99 -4.85 -20.13
C THR A 73 -20.69 -4.83 -18.76
N ALA A 74 -20.45 -5.84 -17.92
CA ALA A 74 -21.02 -5.92 -16.58
C ALA A 74 -20.52 -4.81 -15.66
N LEU A 75 -19.21 -4.54 -15.65
CA LEU A 75 -18.62 -3.43 -14.91
C LEU A 75 -19.07 -2.07 -15.45
N GLY A 76 -19.32 -1.95 -16.76
CA GLY A 76 -19.93 -0.76 -17.35
C GLY A 76 -21.29 -0.43 -16.74
N LYS A 77 -22.13 -1.45 -16.50
CA LYS A 77 -23.43 -1.26 -15.82
C LYS A 77 -23.26 -0.74 -14.39
N VAL A 78 -22.29 -1.29 -13.66
CA VAL A 78 -21.96 -0.83 -12.29
C VAL A 78 -21.48 0.62 -12.31
N ALA A 79 -20.65 0.99 -13.29
CA ALA A 79 -20.13 2.35 -13.45
C ALA A 79 -21.23 3.37 -13.78
N THR A 80 -22.25 2.97 -14.53
CA THR A 80 -23.38 3.84 -14.93
C THR A 80 -24.52 3.89 -13.92
N ALA A 81 -24.45 3.13 -12.81
CA ALA A 81 -25.49 3.13 -11.77
C ALA A 81 -25.66 4.50 -11.13
N LYS A 82 -26.92 4.93 -10.93
CA LYS A 82 -27.25 6.27 -10.44
C LYS A 82 -27.08 6.42 -8.94
N ASP A 83 -27.28 5.35 -8.20
CA ASP A 83 -27.17 5.30 -6.75
C ASP A 83 -26.51 4.00 -6.28
N ASP A 84 -26.22 3.92 -4.98
CA ASP A 84 -25.57 2.75 -4.39
C ASP A 84 -26.44 1.50 -4.42
N ARG A 85 -27.78 1.64 -4.48
CA ARG A 85 -28.68 0.50 -4.60
C ARG A 85 -28.60 -0.11 -6.00
N GLU A 86 -28.76 0.69 -7.05
CA GLU A 86 -28.59 0.25 -8.44
C GLU A 86 -27.20 -0.38 -8.64
N ARG A 87 -26.18 0.21 -8.00
CA ARG A 87 -24.80 -0.28 -8.07
C ARG A 87 -24.64 -1.64 -7.39
N ALA A 88 -25.22 -1.80 -6.20
CA ALA A 88 -25.21 -3.06 -5.46
C ALA A 88 -25.98 -4.16 -6.20
N GLU A 89 -27.13 -3.84 -6.80
CA GLU A 89 -27.93 -4.77 -7.62
C GLU A 89 -27.16 -5.21 -8.87
N ALA A 90 -26.52 -4.27 -9.58
CA ALA A 90 -25.67 -4.56 -10.73
C ALA A 90 -24.46 -5.45 -10.35
N PHE A 91 -23.83 -5.15 -9.21
CA PHE A 91 -22.71 -5.94 -8.69
C PHE A 91 -23.14 -7.35 -8.26
N LYS A 92 -24.33 -7.48 -7.65
CA LYS A 92 -24.92 -8.77 -7.30
C LYS A 92 -25.19 -9.62 -8.54
N ALA A 93 -25.75 -9.00 -9.60
CA ALA A 93 -26.04 -9.68 -10.85
C ALA A 93 -24.77 -10.21 -11.54
N LEU A 94 -23.71 -9.40 -11.61
CA LEU A 94 -22.44 -9.86 -12.21
C LEU A 94 -21.71 -10.89 -11.35
N SER A 95 -21.87 -10.84 -10.02
CA SER A 95 -21.24 -11.81 -9.10
C SER A 95 -21.90 -13.19 -9.17
N ALA A 96 -23.15 -13.26 -9.64
CA ALA A 96 -23.89 -14.50 -9.82
C ALA A 96 -23.42 -15.29 -11.06
N ASP A 97 -22.81 -14.61 -12.04
CA ASP A 97 -22.17 -15.25 -13.18
C ASP A 97 -20.74 -15.67 -12.81
N HIS A 98 -20.48 -16.97 -12.81
CA HIS A 98 -19.20 -17.52 -12.36
C HIS A 98 -18.02 -17.07 -13.24
N GLU A 99 -18.18 -17.06 -14.55
CA GLU A 99 -17.11 -16.73 -15.50
C GLU A 99 -16.77 -15.24 -15.43
N VAL A 100 -17.81 -14.39 -15.38
CA VAL A 100 -17.65 -12.94 -15.21
C VAL A 100 -16.97 -12.62 -13.87
N ASN A 101 -17.44 -13.22 -12.78
CA ASN A 101 -16.87 -13.00 -11.46
C ASN A 101 -15.41 -13.47 -11.36
N GLN A 102 -15.08 -14.63 -11.96
CA GLN A 102 -13.70 -15.13 -11.99
C GLN A 102 -12.79 -14.20 -12.79
N SER A 103 -13.25 -13.70 -13.94
CA SER A 103 -12.51 -12.73 -14.76
C SER A 103 -12.23 -11.44 -13.98
N ILE A 104 -13.25 -10.86 -13.35
CA ILE A 104 -13.12 -9.64 -12.53
C ILE A 104 -12.17 -9.87 -11.34
N THR A 105 -12.27 -11.03 -10.69
CA THR A 105 -11.39 -11.37 -9.56
C THR A 105 -9.93 -11.49 -9.99
N ALA A 106 -9.66 -12.15 -11.12
CA ALA A 106 -8.31 -12.28 -11.65
C ALA A 106 -7.72 -10.93 -12.05
N PHE A 107 -8.53 -10.08 -12.69
CA PHE A 107 -8.18 -8.71 -13.04
C PHE A 107 -7.79 -7.90 -11.80
N ARG A 108 -8.67 -7.84 -10.79
CA ARG A 108 -8.42 -7.10 -9.55
C ARG A 108 -7.14 -7.54 -8.86
N LYS A 109 -6.92 -8.86 -8.75
CA LYS A 109 -5.69 -9.41 -8.18
C LYS A 109 -4.45 -8.99 -8.95
N SER A 110 -4.54 -8.87 -10.28
CA SER A 110 -3.40 -8.38 -11.08
C SER A 110 -3.11 -6.89 -10.87
N VAL A 111 -4.15 -6.06 -10.67
CA VAL A 111 -4.00 -4.64 -10.32
C VAL A 111 -3.36 -4.50 -8.93
N GLU A 112 -3.88 -5.23 -7.93
CA GLU A 112 -3.34 -5.24 -6.57
C GLU A 112 -1.92 -5.80 -6.51
N ALA A 113 -1.59 -6.79 -7.34
CA ALA A 113 -0.23 -7.33 -7.43
C ALA A 113 0.76 -6.35 -8.08
N ARG A 114 0.32 -5.55 -9.07
CA ARG A 114 1.17 -4.56 -9.75
C ARG A 114 1.38 -3.29 -8.92
N PHE A 115 0.32 -2.77 -8.33
CA PHE A 115 0.35 -1.45 -7.67
C PHE A 115 0.32 -1.53 -6.14
N GLY A 116 0.24 -2.74 -5.58
CA GLY A 116 0.01 -2.94 -4.15
C GLY A 116 -1.41 -2.55 -3.73
N GLU A 117 -1.77 -2.88 -2.48
CA GLU A 117 -3.08 -2.53 -1.94
C GLU A 117 -3.30 -1.01 -1.87
N GLU A 118 -2.29 -0.24 -1.47
CA GLU A 118 -2.39 1.21 -1.35
C GLU A 118 -2.51 1.88 -2.72
N GLY A 119 -1.70 1.47 -3.70
CA GLY A 119 -1.81 1.96 -5.08
C GLY A 119 -3.17 1.61 -5.69
N ALA A 120 -3.66 0.40 -5.46
CA ALA A 120 -5.00 0.00 -5.92
C ALA A 120 -6.12 0.83 -5.25
N ARG A 121 -5.99 1.16 -3.95
CA ARG A 121 -6.93 2.08 -3.27
C ARG A 121 -6.85 3.50 -3.86
N GLU A 122 -5.66 3.96 -4.20
CA GLU A 122 -5.46 5.27 -4.85
C GLU A 122 -6.10 5.31 -6.23
N ILE A 123 -5.92 4.27 -7.05
CA ILE A 123 -6.58 4.13 -8.36
C ILE A 123 -8.09 4.34 -8.21
N ALA A 124 -8.74 3.65 -7.28
CA ALA A 124 -10.17 3.78 -7.07
C ALA A 124 -10.57 5.21 -6.65
N ARG A 125 -9.81 5.82 -5.75
CA ARG A 125 -10.07 7.18 -5.22
C ARG A 125 -9.92 8.26 -6.30
N VAL A 126 -8.81 8.24 -7.03
CA VAL A 126 -8.50 9.23 -8.07
C VAL A 126 -9.51 9.13 -9.21
N THR A 127 -9.83 7.91 -9.64
CA THR A 127 -10.84 7.66 -10.67
C THR A 127 -12.22 8.17 -10.26
N ALA A 128 -12.63 7.97 -9.00
CA ALA A 128 -13.89 8.49 -8.47
C ALA A 128 -13.93 10.04 -8.48
N SER A 129 -12.77 10.69 -8.40
CA SER A 129 -12.66 12.16 -8.54
C SER A 129 -12.61 12.65 -10.00
N GLY A 130 -12.77 11.76 -10.99
CA GLY A 130 -12.73 12.10 -12.41
C GLY A 130 -11.33 12.42 -12.95
N ARG A 131 -10.28 12.10 -12.20
CA ARG A 131 -8.88 12.32 -12.58
C ARG A 131 -8.24 11.03 -13.07
N SER A 132 -7.22 11.14 -13.93
CA SER A 132 -6.38 10.00 -14.34
C SER A 132 -5.41 9.63 -13.22
N PHE A 133 -5.18 8.34 -13.06
CA PHE A 133 -4.18 7.83 -12.12
C PHE A 133 -2.80 7.84 -12.78
N GLU A 134 -1.83 8.50 -12.15
CA GLU A 134 -0.44 8.55 -12.62
C GLU A 134 0.45 7.72 -11.69
N HIS A 135 1.33 6.91 -12.26
CA HIS A 135 2.29 6.10 -11.50
C HIS A 135 3.65 6.09 -12.21
N PRO A 136 4.78 6.19 -11.48
CA PRO A 136 6.11 6.24 -12.10
C PRO A 136 6.45 5.06 -13.02
N SER A 137 5.86 3.88 -12.77
CA SER A 137 6.06 2.69 -13.60
C SER A 137 5.09 2.55 -14.77
N VAL A 138 4.22 3.53 -15.01
CA VAL A 138 3.34 3.59 -16.17
C VAL A 138 3.87 4.66 -17.12
N SER A 139 4.27 4.24 -18.32
CA SER A 139 4.74 5.19 -19.33
C SER A 139 3.60 6.06 -19.87
N LYS A 140 3.92 7.26 -20.38
CA LYS A 140 2.91 8.14 -21.00
C LYS A 140 2.16 7.47 -22.17
N SER A 141 2.84 6.60 -22.91
CA SER A 141 2.23 5.80 -23.99
C SER A 141 1.21 4.78 -23.49
N GLU A 142 1.36 4.28 -22.26
CA GLU A 142 0.45 3.30 -21.66
C GLU A 142 -0.69 3.95 -20.86
N GLN A 143 -0.67 5.28 -20.70
CA GLN A 143 -1.63 5.99 -19.87
C GLN A 143 -3.08 5.76 -20.32
N GLY A 144 -3.36 5.69 -21.62
CA GLY A 144 -4.71 5.41 -22.11
C GLY A 144 -5.24 4.03 -21.67
N ARG A 145 -4.39 3.00 -21.70
CA ARG A 145 -4.72 1.66 -21.18
C ARG A 145 -4.87 1.71 -19.65
N MET A 146 -4.02 2.47 -18.97
CA MET A 146 -4.11 2.62 -17.52
C MET A 146 -5.41 3.30 -17.08
N ASP A 147 -5.89 4.29 -17.83
CA ASP A 147 -7.16 4.96 -17.57
C ASP A 147 -8.36 4.00 -17.72
N GLU A 148 -8.29 3.06 -18.66
CA GLU A 148 -9.30 2.00 -18.81
C GLU A 148 -9.26 1.02 -17.62
N VAL A 149 -8.07 0.55 -17.25
CA VAL A 149 -7.86 -0.30 -16.05
C VAL A 149 -8.40 0.40 -14.81
N ALA A 150 -8.12 1.69 -14.64
CA ALA A 150 -8.55 2.48 -13.50
C ALA A 150 -10.08 2.58 -13.40
N LYS A 151 -10.76 2.82 -14.53
CA LYS A 151 -12.23 2.83 -14.63
C LYS A 151 -12.84 1.49 -14.24
N LEU A 152 -12.34 0.39 -14.81
CA LEU A 152 -12.84 -0.96 -14.55
C LEU A 152 -12.61 -1.37 -13.09
N TYR A 153 -11.42 -1.08 -12.55
CA TYR A 153 -11.10 -1.38 -11.17
C TYR A 153 -11.95 -0.56 -10.19
N SER A 154 -12.12 0.73 -10.46
CA SER A 154 -12.98 1.61 -9.65
C SER A 154 -14.44 1.15 -9.66
N ALA A 155 -14.98 0.75 -10.82
CA ALA A 155 -16.31 0.18 -10.93
C ALA A 155 -16.46 -1.12 -10.11
N ALA A 156 -15.48 -2.02 -10.19
CA ALA A 156 -15.50 -3.26 -9.43
C ALA A 156 -15.48 -3.01 -7.91
N ARG A 157 -14.65 -2.06 -7.45
CA ARG A 157 -14.56 -1.70 -6.03
C ARG A 157 -15.80 -0.97 -5.52
N SER A 158 -16.33 -0.02 -6.27
CA SER A 158 -17.53 0.71 -5.87
C SER A 158 -18.75 -0.21 -5.80
N GLY A 159 -18.88 -1.16 -6.74
CA GLY A 159 -19.89 -2.21 -6.70
C GLY A 159 -19.79 -3.10 -5.48
N GLU A 160 -18.59 -3.58 -5.16
CA GLU A 160 -18.37 -4.42 -3.97
C GLU A 160 -18.71 -3.68 -2.67
N VAL A 161 -18.30 -2.41 -2.55
CA VAL A 161 -18.58 -1.58 -1.37
C VAL A 161 -20.08 -1.36 -1.22
N ALA A 162 -20.77 -0.97 -2.29
CA ALA A 162 -22.21 -0.74 -2.26
C ALA A 162 -22.99 -2.02 -1.90
N HIS A 163 -22.61 -3.17 -2.50
CA HIS A 163 -23.22 -4.46 -2.19
C HIS A 163 -23.02 -4.86 -0.73
N ARG A 164 -21.83 -4.59 -0.16
CA ARG A 164 -21.55 -4.87 1.25
C ARG A 164 -22.38 -3.99 2.17
N GLN A 165 -22.44 -2.69 1.90
CA GLN A 165 -23.23 -1.73 2.67
C GLN A 165 -24.71 -2.10 2.66
N GLN A 166 -25.27 -2.44 1.50
CA GLN A 166 -26.66 -2.88 1.41
C GLN A 166 -26.92 -4.13 2.25
N ALA A 167 -26.03 -5.13 2.18
CA ALA A 167 -26.16 -6.34 2.99
C ALA A 167 -26.02 -6.08 4.50
N GLU A 168 -25.28 -5.04 4.92
CA GLU A 168 -25.19 -4.60 6.31
C GLU A 168 -26.49 -3.92 6.76
N THR A 169 -27.03 -2.99 5.97
CA THR A 169 -28.32 -2.33 6.25
C THR A 169 -29.48 -3.33 6.32
N GLU A 170 -29.52 -4.34 5.43
CA GLU A 170 -30.52 -5.42 5.46
C GLU A 170 -30.42 -6.26 6.75
N ARG A 171 -29.20 -6.49 7.27
CA ARG A 171 -29.01 -7.20 8.55
C ARG A 171 -29.44 -6.37 9.74
N GLU A 172 -29.16 -5.07 9.74
CA GLU A 172 -29.53 -4.16 10.82
C GLU A 172 -31.06 -4.02 10.93
N THR A 173 -31.74 -3.78 9.81
CA THR A 173 -33.21 -3.73 9.76
C THR A 173 -33.85 -5.07 10.17
N GLY A 174 -33.24 -6.20 9.81
CA GLY A 174 -33.65 -7.53 10.26
C GLY A 174 -33.54 -7.71 11.79
N ARG A 175 -32.48 -7.19 12.41
CA ARG A 175 -32.31 -7.22 13.88
C ARG A 175 -33.31 -6.31 14.59
N GLU A 176 -33.56 -5.12 14.06
CA GLU A 176 -34.53 -4.18 14.64
C GLU A 176 -35.95 -4.74 14.61
N THR A 177 -36.36 -5.34 13.50
CA THR A 177 -37.69 -5.96 13.37
C THR A 177 -37.86 -7.20 14.25
N GLN A 178 -36.82 -8.01 14.44
CA GLN A 178 -36.83 -9.12 15.40
C GLN A 178 -36.86 -8.64 16.86
N GLY A 179 -36.09 -7.60 17.20
CA GLY A 179 -36.08 -6.98 18.52
C GLY A 179 -37.41 -6.32 18.88
N ALA A 180 -38.11 -5.74 17.90
CA ALA A 180 -39.45 -5.19 18.09
C ALA A 180 -40.51 -6.28 18.32
N ARG A 181 -40.40 -7.43 17.64
CA ARG A 181 -41.31 -8.57 17.82
C ARG A 181 -41.15 -9.30 19.17
N LEU A 182 -39.95 -9.29 19.75
CA LEU A 182 -39.68 -9.91 21.06
C LEU A 182 -40.09 -9.05 22.27
N LYS A 183 -40.47 -7.79 22.03
CA LYS A 183 -40.95 -6.84 23.06
C LYS A 183 -42.48 -6.72 23.12
N LEU A 184 -43.20 -7.49 22.31
CA LEU A 184 -44.66 -7.63 22.31
C LEU A 184 -45.05 -8.97 22.91
#